data_AF-A0A9E6EFX6-F1
#
_entry.id   AF-A0A9E6EFX6-F1
#
_cell.length_a   1.000
_cell.length_b   1.000
_cell.length_c   1.000
_cell.angle_alpha   90.00
_cell.angle_beta   90.00
_cell.angle_gamma   90.00
#
_symmetry.space_group_name_H-M   'P 1'
#
loop_
_entity.id
_entity.type
_entity.pdbx_description
1 polymer ?
#
loop_
_entity_poly.entity_id
_entity_poly.type
_entity_poly.pdbx_seq_one_letter_code
_entity_poly.pdbx_strand_id
1 'polypeptide(L)'
;MSLKRVLKVCVLIGWGFLIPACYFTSINPLPKSPAVDPGLLGCWKVQCDEKTPSPEQNYFLFLEDKDGFFQAVLLNDHYQYDEFYRGFCSEINGQKYLNVKQLSWGNEKSGPAMDKNYSLVHYKITEGKRLEITLLDEDKLKEALAKKRLQGSLPKPSDDLVLSDSTENLAAFFGKQDPVGLLGKPLAPAEKTTELPAAGSR
;
A
#
# COMPACT_ATOMS: atom_id res chain seq x y z
N MET A 1 33.62 -23.51 -29.55
CA MET A 1 33.11 -22.86 -28.31
C MET A 1 32.42 -23.93 -27.46
N SER A 2 32.90 -24.18 -26.23
CA SER A 2 32.49 -25.33 -25.42
C SER A 2 31.08 -25.17 -24.84
N LEU A 3 30.23 -26.17 -25.05
CA LEU A 3 28.83 -26.30 -24.57
C LEU A 3 28.70 -26.08 -23.05
N LYS A 4 29.80 -26.22 -22.30
CA LYS A 4 29.85 -26.02 -20.84
C LYS A 4 29.80 -24.54 -20.40
N ARG A 5 30.00 -23.56 -21.31
CA ARG A 5 29.92 -22.11 -20.96
C ARG A 5 28.54 -21.49 -21.15
N VAL A 6 27.71 -22.04 -22.04
CA VAL A 6 26.33 -21.55 -22.27
C VAL A 6 25.40 -21.97 -21.11
N LEU A 7 25.64 -23.15 -20.53
CA LEU A 7 24.80 -23.69 -19.44
C LEU A 7 24.91 -22.91 -18.12
N LYS A 8 26.01 -22.19 -17.87
CA LYS A 8 26.17 -21.37 -16.64
C LYS A 8 25.49 -20.01 -16.70
N VAL A 9 25.18 -19.51 -17.91
CA VAL A 9 24.54 -18.20 -18.07
C VAL A 9 23.01 -18.32 -18.03
N CYS A 10 22.44 -19.44 -18.50
CA CYS A 10 20.99 -19.64 -18.45
C CYS A 10 20.45 -19.97 -17.05
N VAL A 11 21.26 -20.51 -16.13
CA VAL A 11 20.82 -20.84 -14.76
C VAL A 11 20.71 -19.60 -13.85
N LEU A 12 21.39 -18.50 -14.19
CA LEU A 12 21.31 -17.25 -13.41
C LEU A 12 20.12 -16.35 -13.80
N ILE A 13 19.46 -16.61 -14.93
CA ILE A 13 18.30 -15.83 -15.39
C ILE A 13 16.97 -16.44 -14.87
N GLY A 14 16.98 -17.71 -14.43
CA GLY A 14 15.79 -18.44 -13.99
C GLY A 14 15.34 -18.19 -12.55
N TRP A 15 16.10 -17.46 -11.72
CA TRP A 15 15.77 -17.24 -10.30
C TRP A 15 15.16 -15.86 -9.99
N GLY A 16 15.11 -14.95 -10.96
CA GLY A 16 14.63 -13.58 -10.76
C GLY A 16 13.13 -13.35 -10.97
N PHE A 17 12.34 -14.38 -11.30
CA PHE A 17 10.98 -14.20 -11.84
C PHE A 17 9.84 -14.80 -11.00
N LEU A 18 10.11 -15.25 -9.78
CA LEU A 18 9.09 -15.83 -8.89
C LEU A 18 9.18 -15.25 -7.48
N ILE A 19 9.25 -13.92 -7.35
CA ILE A 19 8.87 -13.27 -6.10
C ILE A 19 7.37 -12.99 -6.26
N PRO A 20 6.45 -13.86 -5.81
CA PRO A 20 5.10 -13.42 -5.58
C PRO A 20 5.22 -12.20 -4.67
N ALA A 21 4.64 -11.07 -5.09
CA ALA A 21 4.58 -9.88 -4.25
C ALA A 21 3.68 -10.21 -3.06
N CYS A 22 4.25 -10.84 -2.04
CA CYS A 22 3.61 -11.06 -0.78
C CYS A 22 3.37 -9.69 -0.17
N TYR A 23 2.14 -9.45 0.25
CA TYR A 23 1.81 -8.23 0.95
C TYR A 23 2.28 -8.36 2.40
N PHE A 24 2.51 -7.25 3.10
CA PHE A 24 2.70 -7.31 4.56
C PHE A 24 1.59 -6.56 5.26
N THR A 25 1.21 -7.06 6.42
CA THR A 25 0.23 -6.42 7.29
C THR A 25 0.80 -6.26 8.70
N SER A 26 0.16 -5.43 9.52
CA SER A 26 0.51 -5.26 10.92
C SER A 26 -0.71 -5.36 11.82
N ILE A 27 -0.59 -6.07 12.93
CA ILE A 27 -1.67 -6.17 13.93
C ILE A 27 -1.97 -4.79 14.51
N ASN A 28 -0.93 -4.00 14.76
CA ASN A 28 -1.04 -2.65 15.33
C ASN A 28 -0.69 -1.59 14.28
N PRO A 29 -1.35 -0.43 14.31
CA PRO A 29 -1.03 0.63 13.37
C PRO A 29 0.19 1.44 13.83
N LEU A 30 0.61 2.39 13.00
CA LEU A 30 1.42 3.53 13.42
C LEU A 30 0.57 4.53 14.23
N PRO A 31 1.19 5.42 15.03
CA PRO A 31 0.46 6.40 15.82
C PRO A 31 -0.41 7.30 14.95
N LYS A 32 -1.69 7.38 15.28
CA LYS A 32 -2.66 8.15 14.51
C LYS A 32 -2.42 9.67 14.63
N SER A 33 -2.48 10.37 13.50
CA SER A 33 -2.57 11.83 13.44
C SER A 33 -3.96 12.32 13.90
N PRO A 34 -4.07 13.50 14.53
CA PRO A 34 -5.33 13.99 15.09
C PRO A 34 -6.40 14.31 14.02
N ALA A 35 -5.98 14.57 12.78
CA ALA A 35 -6.87 14.86 11.65
C ALA A 35 -6.38 14.14 10.38
N VAL A 36 -7.28 13.99 9.41
CA VAL A 36 -6.93 13.54 8.06
C VAL A 36 -6.15 14.64 7.35
N ASP A 37 -5.14 14.28 6.54
CA ASP A 37 -4.46 15.24 5.67
C ASP A 37 -5.45 15.82 4.64
N PRO A 38 -5.75 17.13 4.68
CA PRO A 38 -6.71 17.73 3.75
C PRO A 38 -6.29 17.60 2.29
N GLY A 39 -4.98 17.53 2.01
CA GLY A 39 -4.47 17.33 0.66
C GLY A 39 -4.86 15.97 0.09
N LEU A 40 -5.00 14.94 0.95
CA LEU A 40 -5.36 13.58 0.57
C LEU A 40 -6.82 13.48 0.11
N LEU A 41 -7.74 14.21 0.74
CA LEU A 41 -9.18 14.11 0.51
C LEU A 41 -9.60 14.49 -0.92
N GLY A 42 -10.46 13.70 -1.54
CA GLY A 42 -10.96 13.92 -2.90
C GLY A 42 -10.62 12.79 -3.87
N CYS A 43 -10.81 13.04 -5.17
CA CYS A 43 -10.61 12.06 -6.23
C CYS A 43 -9.19 12.16 -6.81
N TRP A 44 -8.59 11.00 -7.07
CA TRP A 44 -7.27 10.86 -7.67
C TRP A 44 -7.32 9.85 -8.82
N LYS A 45 -6.98 10.30 -10.03
CA LYS A 45 -6.92 9.48 -11.22
C LYS A 45 -5.58 8.77 -11.31
N VAL A 46 -5.56 7.44 -11.28
CA VAL A 46 -4.33 6.62 -11.35
C VAL A 46 -3.73 6.73 -12.75
N GLN A 47 -2.45 7.08 -12.86
CA GLN A 47 -1.75 7.18 -14.13
C GLN A 47 -1.18 5.81 -14.49
N CYS A 48 -1.76 5.15 -15.50
CA CYS A 48 -1.23 3.90 -16.01
C CYS A 48 0.11 4.14 -16.75
N ASP A 49 1.05 3.19 -16.62
CA ASP A 49 2.29 3.21 -17.40
C ASP A 49 1.95 3.05 -18.89
N GLU A 50 2.45 3.94 -19.74
CA GLU A 50 2.30 3.90 -21.20
C GLU A 50 2.75 2.58 -21.81
N LYS A 51 3.66 1.85 -21.14
CA LYS A 51 4.18 0.56 -21.59
C LYS A 51 3.23 -0.61 -21.36
N THR A 52 2.30 -0.47 -20.44
CA THR A 52 1.27 -1.46 -20.13
C THR A 52 -0.07 -0.74 -20.02
N PRO A 53 -0.62 -0.27 -21.15
CA PRO A 53 -1.90 0.41 -21.14
C PRO A 53 -2.96 -0.55 -20.63
N SER A 54 -3.55 -0.22 -19.47
CA SER A 54 -4.81 -0.78 -19.06
C SER A 54 -5.91 -0.11 -19.88
N PRO A 55 -6.85 -0.86 -20.47
CA PRO A 55 -8.02 -0.25 -21.11
C PRO A 55 -8.91 0.48 -20.08
N GLU A 56 -8.81 0.09 -18.81
CA GLU A 56 -9.63 0.61 -17.72
C GLU A 56 -8.88 1.68 -16.93
N GLN A 57 -9.54 2.82 -16.72
CA GLN A 57 -9.02 3.92 -15.92
C GLN A 57 -9.46 3.77 -14.47
N ASN A 58 -8.48 3.71 -13.56
CA ASN A 58 -8.72 3.58 -12.12
C ASN A 58 -8.64 4.91 -11.38
N TYR A 59 -9.39 5.02 -10.28
CA TYR A 59 -9.44 6.20 -9.41
C TYR A 59 -9.41 5.79 -7.93
N PHE A 60 -8.71 6.56 -7.12
CA PHE A 60 -8.88 6.54 -5.67
C PHE A 60 -9.76 7.70 -5.23
N LEU A 61 -10.83 7.40 -4.49
CA LEU A 61 -11.66 8.40 -3.83
C LEU A 61 -11.42 8.35 -2.33
N PHE A 62 -10.85 9.41 -1.76
CA PHE A 62 -10.68 9.55 -0.31
C PHE A 62 -11.74 10.50 0.26
N LEU A 63 -12.52 10.02 1.22
CA LEU A 63 -13.57 10.77 1.89
C LEU A 63 -13.26 10.88 3.38
N GLU A 64 -13.48 12.05 3.95
CA GLU A 64 -13.33 12.24 5.40
C GLU A 64 -14.39 11.42 6.16
N ASP A 65 -13.97 10.82 7.26
CA ASP A 65 -14.81 10.14 8.23
C ASP A 65 -14.59 10.78 9.61
N LYS A 66 -15.42 10.40 10.59
CA LYS A 66 -15.35 10.94 11.95
C LYS A 66 -14.02 10.63 12.61
N ASP A 67 -13.70 11.43 13.63
CA ASP A 67 -12.57 11.23 14.53
C ASP A 67 -11.20 11.20 13.83
N GLY A 68 -11.05 11.84 12.67
CA GLY A 68 -9.79 11.84 11.90
C GLY A 68 -9.51 10.54 11.15
N PHE A 69 -10.54 9.74 10.87
CA PHE A 69 -10.47 8.63 9.91
C PHE A 69 -10.83 9.11 8.50
N PHE A 70 -10.51 8.31 7.50
CA PHE A 70 -11.00 8.46 6.13
C PHE A 70 -11.52 7.11 5.61
N GLN A 71 -12.37 7.18 4.59
CA GLN A 71 -12.70 6.06 3.72
C GLN A 71 -11.94 6.23 2.42
N ALA A 72 -11.44 5.13 1.86
CA ALA A 72 -10.86 5.10 0.53
C ALA A 72 -11.59 4.07 -0.32
N VAL A 73 -11.91 4.44 -1.55
CA VAL A 73 -12.58 3.56 -2.53
C VAL A 73 -11.74 3.50 -3.78
N LEU A 74 -11.45 2.29 -4.25
CA LEU A 74 -10.90 2.07 -5.58
C LEU A 74 -12.06 1.91 -6.56
N LEU A 75 -12.09 2.77 -7.58
CA LEU A 75 -13.14 2.82 -8.60
C LEU A 75 -12.51 2.61 -9.97
N ASN A 76 -13.18 1.85 -10.85
CA ASN A 76 -12.91 1.90 -12.28
C ASN A 76 -13.74 3.01 -12.97
N ASP A 77 -13.55 3.19 -14.27
CA ASP A 77 -14.25 4.16 -15.12
C ASP A 77 -15.74 3.85 -15.35
N HIS A 78 -16.21 2.72 -14.84
CA HIS A 78 -17.62 2.33 -14.83
C HIS A 78 -18.28 2.50 -13.45
N TYR A 79 -17.60 3.15 -12.49
CA TYR A 79 -18.06 3.29 -11.10
C TYR A 79 -18.33 1.97 -10.38
N GLN A 80 -17.74 0.89 -10.87
CA GLN A 80 -17.71 -0.34 -10.09
C GLN A 80 -16.63 -0.12 -9.04
N TYR A 81 -17.03 -0.26 -7.78
CA TYR A 81 -16.08 -0.31 -6.68
C TYR A 81 -15.54 -1.73 -6.64
N ASP A 82 -14.22 -1.85 -6.60
CA ASP A 82 -13.59 -3.14 -6.40
C ASP A 82 -13.30 -3.35 -4.92
N GLU A 83 -12.82 -2.30 -4.25
CA GLU A 83 -12.31 -2.40 -2.88
C GLU A 83 -12.65 -1.15 -2.06
N PHE A 84 -13.10 -1.38 -0.83
CA PHE A 84 -13.34 -0.35 0.17
C PHE A 84 -12.33 -0.46 1.29
N TYR A 85 -11.86 0.68 1.76
CA TYR A 85 -10.94 0.77 2.88
C TYR A 85 -11.41 1.81 3.87
N ARG A 86 -11.04 1.58 5.13
CA ARG A 86 -11.07 2.61 6.16
C ARG A 86 -9.68 2.78 6.73
N GLY A 87 -9.25 4.01 6.94
CA GLY A 87 -7.91 4.26 7.44
C GLY A 87 -7.75 5.60 8.12
N PHE A 88 -6.51 5.90 8.51
CA PHE A 88 -6.11 7.19 9.06
C PHE A 88 -4.66 7.49 8.72
N CYS A 89 -4.31 8.77 8.77
CA CYS A 89 -2.95 9.24 8.54
C CYS A 89 -2.09 9.09 9.80
N SER A 90 -0.81 8.83 9.60
CA SER A 90 0.24 8.92 10.62
C SER A 90 1.37 9.78 10.09
N GLU A 91 2.09 10.45 11.00
CA GLU A 91 3.31 11.18 10.68
C GLU A 91 4.43 10.80 11.64
N ILE A 92 5.59 10.42 11.08
CA ILE A 92 6.78 10.06 11.83
C ILE A 92 7.96 10.77 11.19
N ASN A 93 8.60 11.67 11.93
CA ASN A 93 9.75 12.46 11.45
C ASN A 93 9.50 13.15 10.10
N GLY A 94 8.32 13.74 9.92
CA GLY A 94 7.91 14.42 8.69
C GLY A 94 7.54 13.49 7.51
N GLN A 95 7.63 12.17 7.70
CA GLN A 95 7.15 11.19 6.73
C GLN A 95 5.69 10.83 7.01
N LYS A 96 4.89 10.77 5.95
CA LYS A 96 3.45 10.51 6.05
C LYS A 96 3.14 9.08 5.65
N TYR A 97 2.27 8.45 6.43
CA TYR A 97 1.85 7.07 6.24
C TYR A 97 0.32 6.97 6.30
N LEU A 98 -0.23 5.99 5.60
CA LEU A 98 -1.62 5.56 5.74
C LEU A 98 -1.63 4.23 6.48
N ASN A 99 -2.53 4.14 7.47
CA ASN A 99 -2.88 2.88 8.12
C ASN A 99 -4.28 2.52 7.62
N VAL A 100 -4.37 1.54 6.72
CA VAL A 100 -5.63 1.19 6.08
C VAL A 100 -6.05 -0.24 6.41
N LYS A 101 -7.35 -0.46 6.52
CA LYS A 101 -7.97 -1.78 6.63
C LYS A 101 -8.94 -1.95 5.49
N GLN A 102 -8.88 -3.09 4.82
CA GLN A 102 -9.89 -3.44 3.85
C GLN A 102 -11.20 -3.72 4.57
N LEU A 103 -12.27 -3.18 4.01
CA LEU A 103 -13.64 -3.49 4.37
C LEU A 103 -14.11 -4.54 3.37
N SER A 104 -14.19 -5.79 3.80
CA SER A 104 -14.90 -6.82 3.06
C SER A 104 -16.38 -6.61 3.30
N TRP A 105 -17.16 -6.38 2.25
CA TRP A 105 -18.60 -6.60 2.35
C TRP A 105 -18.80 -8.10 2.44
N GLY A 106 -19.15 -8.58 3.63
CA GLY A 106 -19.61 -9.96 3.76
C GLY A 106 -20.77 -10.19 2.78
N ASN A 107 -20.99 -11.47 2.45
CA ASN A 107 -22.28 -11.90 1.92
C ASN A 107 -23.43 -11.25 2.73
N GLU A 108 -24.53 -10.86 2.05
CA GLU A 108 -25.60 -9.94 2.50
C GLU A 108 -26.12 -10.11 3.95
N LYS A 109 -25.86 -11.24 4.59
CA LYS A 109 -26.27 -11.60 5.95
C LYS A 109 -25.28 -11.23 7.05
N SER A 110 -24.02 -10.94 6.73
CA SER A 110 -22.93 -10.85 7.71
C SER A 110 -22.49 -9.42 8.04
N GLY A 111 -22.98 -8.42 7.29
CA GLY A 111 -22.49 -7.05 7.37
C GLY A 111 -21.03 -6.89 6.89
N PRO A 112 -20.46 -5.67 6.95
CA PRO A 112 -19.07 -5.45 6.58
C PRO A 112 -18.12 -6.10 7.60
N ALA A 113 -17.30 -7.04 7.15
CA ALA A 113 -16.18 -7.58 7.90
C ALA A 113 -14.94 -6.73 7.62
N MET A 114 -14.32 -6.21 8.67
CA MET A 114 -13.08 -5.43 8.55
C MET A 114 -11.89 -6.35 8.75
N ASP A 115 -10.86 -6.19 7.92
CA ASP A 115 -9.61 -6.88 8.13
C ASP A 115 -9.05 -6.62 9.52
N LYS A 116 -8.51 -7.69 10.12
CA LYS A 116 -7.96 -7.61 11.47
C LYS A 116 -6.69 -6.76 11.51
N ASN A 117 -5.90 -6.83 10.45
CA ASN A 117 -4.59 -6.19 10.36
C ASN A 117 -4.65 -4.92 9.52
N TYR A 118 -3.69 -4.04 9.75
CA TYR A 118 -3.45 -2.83 9.00
C TYR A 118 -2.45 -3.07 7.88
N SER A 119 -2.78 -2.49 6.74
CA SER A 119 -1.88 -2.18 5.64
C SER A 119 -1.18 -0.86 5.94
N LEU A 120 0.16 -0.85 6.00
CA LEU A 120 0.94 0.36 6.26
C LEU A 120 1.63 0.78 4.96
N VAL A 121 1.27 1.95 4.43
CA VAL A 121 1.88 2.48 3.21
C VAL A 121 2.39 3.89 3.43
N HIS A 122 3.51 4.23 2.81
CA HIS A 122 3.96 5.61 2.74
C HIS A 122 3.21 6.34 1.65
N TYR A 123 2.96 7.63 1.85
CA TYR A 123 2.44 8.47 0.77
C TYR A 123 3.09 9.85 0.76
N LYS A 124 3.13 10.44 -0.43
CA LYS A 124 3.60 11.80 -0.67
C LYS A 124 2.64 12.51 -1.60
N ILE A 125 2.31 13.75 -1.27
CA ILE A 125 1.56 14.65 -2.15
C ILE A 125 2.50 15.76 -2.61
N THR A 126 2.75 15.84 -3.91
CA THR A 126 3.60 16.86 -4.52
C THR A 126 2.72 17.93 -5.15
N GLU A 127 2.98 19.19 -4.78
CA GLU A 127 2.26 20.38 -5.29
C GLU A 127 0.72 20.34 -5.13
N GLY A 128 0.20 19.48 -4.23
CA GLY A 128 -1.23 19.27 -4.06
C GLY A 128 -1.92 18.57 -5.25
N LYS A 129 -1.15 18.13 -6.25
CA LYS A 129 -1.68 17.61 -7.52
C LYS A 129 -1.32 16.17 -7.79
N ARG A 130 -0.23 15.67 -7.21
CA ARG A 130 0.27 14.32 -7.48
C ARG A 130 0.41 13.52 -6.20
N LEU A 131 -0.33 12.42 -6.10
CA LEU A 131 -0.25 11.44 -5.03
C LEU A 131 0.66 10.30 -5.46
N GLU A 132 1.67 10.01 -4.66
CA GLU A 132 2.54 8.85 -4.79
C GLU A 132 2.35 7.98 -3.54
N ILE A 133 1.90 6.75 -3.73
CA ILE A 133 1.80 5.75 -2.67
C ILE A 133 2.96 4.77 -2.85
N THR A 134 3.72 4.54 -1.79
CA THR A 134 4.88 3.64 -1.83
C THR A 134 4.71 2.55 -0.79
N LEU A 135 4.80 1.30 -1.25
CA LEU A 135 4.82 0.14 -0.36
C LEU A 135 6.15 0.11 0.41
N LEU A 136 6.15 -0.44 1.61
CA LEU A 136 7.41 -0.68 2.32
C LEU A 136 8.18 -1.83 1.66
N ASP A 137 9.51 -1.77 1.76
CA ASP A 137 10.40 -2.82 1.28
C ASP A 137 10.28 -4.05 2.20
N GLU A 138 9.68 -5.11 1.68
CA GLU A 138 9.44 -6.35 2.40
C GLU A 138 10.74 -7.04 2.85
N ASP A 139 11.80 -6.99 2.04
CA ASP A 139 13.08 -7.61 2.37
C ASP A 139 13.74 -6.90 3.55
N LYS A 140 13.58 -5.57 3.63
CA LYS A 140 14.03 -4.77 4.78
C LYS A 140 13.26 -5.08 6.04
N LEU A 141 11.94 -5.29 5.94
CA LEU A 141 11.12 -5.71 7.07
C LEU A 141 11.49 -7.12 7.55
N LYS A 142 11.71 -8.07 6.63
CA LYS A 142 12.21 -9.43 6.94
C LYS A 142 13.57 -9.37 7.62
N GLU A 143 14.49 -8.53 7.13
CA GLU A 143 15.80 -8.32 7.74
C GLU A 143 15.68 -7.77 9.16
N ALA A 144 14.79 -6.80 9.39
CA ALA A 144 14.53 -6.22 10.69
C ALA A 144 13.97 -7.25 11.69
N LEU A 145 13.06 -8.12 11.24
CA LEU A 145 12.53 -9.24 12.03
C LEU A 145 13.61 -10.27 12.36
N ALA A 146 14.41 -10.68 11.38
CA ALA A 146 15.52 -11.61 11.59
C ALA A 146 16.54 -11.06 12.60
N LYS A 147 16.75 -9.74 12.60
CA LYS A 147 17.62 -9.02 13.55
C LYS A 147 16.92 -8.68 14.88
N LYS A 148 15.68 -9.12 15.10
CA LYS A 148 14.85 -8.83 16.29
C LYS A 148 14.70 -7.33 16.59
N ARG A 149 14.78 -6.50 15.54
CA ARG A 149 14.48 -5.06 15.62
C ARG A 149 12.98 -4.79 15.49
N LEU A 150 12.27 -5.73 14.89
CA LEU A 150 10.82 -5.83 14.87
C LEU A 150 10.38 -7.22 15.37
N GLN A 151 9.11 -7.34 15.72
CA GLN A 151 8.38 -8.56 16.09
C GLN A 151 7.29 -8.86 15.06
N GLY A 152 7.09 -10.14 14.78
CA GLY A 152 6.15 -10.61 13.78
C GLY A 152 6.40 -12.06 13.39
N SER A 153 5.62 -12.56 12.45
CA SER A 153 5.80 -13.87 11.84
C SER A 153 6.37 -13.72 10.45
N LEU A 154 7.50 -14.40 10.18
CA LEU A 154 8.01 -14.53 8.82
C LEU A 154 7.04 -15.40 8.00
N PRO A 155 6.77 -15.03 6.74
CA PRO A 155 5.84 -15.76 5.90
C PRO A 155 6.34 -17.18 5.63
N LYS A 156 5.43 -18.17 5.69
CA LYS A 156 5.62 -19.41 4.92
C LYS A 156 5.43 -19.09 3.43
N PRO A 157 5.82 -19.96 2.47
CA PRO A 157 5.71 -19.66 1.04
C PRO A 157 4.31 -19.24 0.53
N SER A 158 3.26 -19.43 1.33
CA SER A 158 1.86 -19.08 1.05
C SER A 158 1.29 -17.94 1.89
N ASP A 159 2.04 -17.44 2.88
CA ASP A 159 1.49 -16.55 3.91
C ASP A 159 2.05 -15.14 3.71
N ASP A 160 1.29 -14.12 4.11
CA ASP A 160 1.76 -12.75 4.15
C ASP A 160 2.65 -12.50 5.37
N LEU A 161 3.54 -11.52 5.26
CA LEU A 161 4.33 -11.05 6.39
C LEU A 161 3.42 -10.32 7.40
N VAL A 162 3.43 -10.71 8.68
CA VAL A 162 2.61 -10.05 9.71
C VAL A 162 3.48 -9.49 10.82
N LEU A 163 3.49 -8.17 10.95
CA LEU A 163 4.14 -7.45 12.05
C LEU A 163 3.24 -7.45 13.29
N SER A 164 3.80 -7.75 14.45
CA SER A 164 3.07 -7.85 15.72
C SER A 164 3.61 -6.94 16.83
N ASP A 165 4.56 -6.04 16.52
CA ASP A 165 5.05 -5.04 17.47
C ASP A 165 3.96 -4.10 17.95
N SER A 166 4.21 -3.44 19.09
CA SER A 166 3.35 -2.34 19.55
C SER A 166 3.46 -1.12 18.64
N THR A 167 2.44 -0.27 18.66
CA THR A 167 2.41 1.01 17.94
C THR A 167 3.65 1.87 18.23
N GLU A 168 4.10 1.91 19.49
CA GLU A 168 5.26 2.70 19.93
C GLU A 168 6.58 2.14 19.38
N ASN A 169 6.73 0.81 19.37
CA ASN A 169 7.91 0.16 18.80
C ASN A 169 7.97 0.35 17.29
N LEU A 170 6.84 0.22 16.59
CA LEU A 170 6.75 0.52 15.17
C LEU A 170 7.14 1.98 14.92
N ALA A 171 6.57 2.93 15.67
CA ALA A 171 6.92 4.35 15.53
C ALA A 171 8.42 4.60 15.73
N ALA A 172 9.00 4.00 16.77
CA ALA A 172 10.43 4.14 17.07
C ALA A 172 11.31 3.48 16.00
N PHE A 173 10.88 2.36 15.40
CA PHE A 173 11.60 1.72 14.31
C PHE A 173 11.58 2.61 13.07
N PHE A 174 10.40 3.05 12.63
CA PHE A 174 10.22 3.89 11.45
C PHE A 174 10.93 5.24 11.60
N GLY A 175 10.91 5.83 12.80
CA GLY A 175 11.61 7.08 13.09
C GLY A 175 13.14 6.98 13.09
N LYS A 176 13.72 5.79 13.21
CA LYS A 176 15.18 5.60 13.21
C LYS A 176 15.75 5.26 11.82
N GLN A 177 14.91 4.87 10.87
CA GLN A 177 15.36 4.53 9.52
C GLN A 177 15.48 5.78 8.65
N ASP A 178 16.45 5.77 7.74
CA ASP A 178 16.39 6.62 6.55
C ASP A 178 15.16 6.18 5.74
N PRO A 179 14.18 7.07 5.47
CA PRO A 179 12.98 6.73 4.72
C PRO A 179 13.32 6.04 3.40
N VAL A 180 14.36 6.46 2.69
CA VAL A 180 14.76 5.87 1.40
C VAL A 180 15.13 4.39 1.54
N GLY A 181 15.64 3.98 2.71
CA GLY A 181 16.05 2.60 2.97
C GLY A 181 14.92 1.65 3.38
N LEU A 182 13.72 2.17 3.67
CA LEU A 182 12.54 1.37 4.07
C LEU A 182 11.46 1.33 2.99
N LEU A 183 11.52 2.25 2.02
CA LEU A 183 10.54 2.34 0.93
C LEU A 183 10.91 1.40 -0.21
N GLY A 184 9.94 0.59 -0.62
CA GLY A 184 10.03 -0.26 -1.79
C GLY A 184 9.71 0.49 -3.07
N LYS A 185 9.17 -0.25 -4.06
CA LYS A 185 8.77 0.35 -5.34
C LYS A 185 7.49 1.19 -5.15
N PRO A 186 7.45 2.43 -5.67
CA PRO A 186 6.21 3.20 -5.68
C PRO A 186 5.16 2.51 -6.56
N LEU A 187 3.90 2.63 -6.16
CA LEU A 187 2.75 2.30 -6.99
C LEU A 187 2.64 3.30 -8.15
N ALA A 188 1.77 3.00 -9.11
CA ALA A 188 1.39 3.95 -10.13
C ALA A 188 0.94 5.27 -9.48
N PRO A 189 1.50 6.42 -9.87
CA PRO A 189 1.14 7.70 -9.28
C PRO A 189 -0.30 8.05 -9.66
N ALA A 190 -0.94 8.92 -8.87
CA ALA A 190 -2.27 9.41 -9.17
C ALA A 190 -2.29 10.94 -9.21
N GLU A 191 -3.12 11.51 -10.07
CA GLU A 191 -3.29 12.95 -10.21
C GLU A 191 -4.64 13.40 -9.65
N LYS A 192 -4.63 14.53 -8.94
CA LYS A 192 -5.82 15.11 -8.38
C LYS A 192 -6.78 15.49 -9.49
N THR A 193 -8.05 15.10 -9.34
CA THR A 193 -9.09 15.47 -10.28
C THR A 193 -10.37 15.87 -9.56
N THR A 194 -11.13 16.79 -10.16
CA THR A 194 -12.50 17.12 -9.75
C THR A 194 -13.52 16.32 -10.55
N GLU A 195 -13.09 15.70 -11.64
CA GLU A 195 -13.93 14.87 -12.49
C GLU A 195 -14.00 13.46 -11.90
N LEU A 196 -15.20 13.07 -11.46
CA LEU A 196 -15.54 11.66 -11.40
C LEU A 196 -15.77 11.17 -12.84
N PRO A 197 -15.33 9.96 -13.21
CA PRO A 197 -15.37 9.49 -14.60
C PRO A 197 -16.79 9.55 -15.12
N ALA A 198 -17.14 10.38 -16.12
CA ALA A 198 -18.53 10.57 -16.52
C ALA A 198 -19.30 9.24 -16.63
N ALA A 199 -20.46 9.13 -15.97
CA ALA A 199 -21.33 7.96 -16.04
C ALA A 199 -21.71 7.75 -17.51
N GLY A 200 -20.95 6.88 -18.18
CA GLY A 200 -21.24 6.45 -19.52
C GLY A 200 -22.67 5.93 -19.50
N SER A 201 -23.56 6.65 -20.16
CA SER A 201 -24.90 6.17 -20.45
C SER A 201 -24.75 4.88 -21.25
N ARG A 202 -24.92 3.75 -20.58
CA ARG A 202 -25.06 2.44 -21.24
C ARG A 202 -26.34 2.41 -22.07
#